data_AF-A0A9P4GEY5-F1
#
_entry.id   AF-A0A9P4GEY5-F1
#
_cell.length_a   1.000
_cell.length_b   1.000
_cell.length_c   1.000
_cell.angle_alpha   90.00
_cell.angle_beta   90.00
_cell.angle_gamma   90.00
#
_symmetry.space_group_name_H-M   'P 1'
#
loop_
_entity.id
_entity.type
_entity.pdbx_description
1 polymer ?
#
loop_
_entity_poly.entity_id
_entity_poly.type
_entity_poly.pdbx_seq_one_letter_code
_entity_poly.pdbx_strand_id
1 'polypeptide(L)'
;MMRDLERELQDTLTEARDGNGESRDGLLNLTRRMENEEEDQLDVDLTILDFLVYKATELVFEWRASSDPYISDLPNALVSMTADWRTLLRYRHHGRRLDNRAAFRSRLLQFALVFTHRFHHDETWTTEESLNELREQNKSRGDYWKEKTRHPPALRHPFDQHREFPLDDGALFENRNGLASALNMPHHQRRWVSDVAGTPSLHCLLPLFIELTAARVTLDDDWLPTSEWFDLAGQFMLQAVIEEFLQNGVYGADQFNTVFAFGCPGIDRWAEEPSDVTAMRRLFCDENNPREQNRDWTNVKRRYINELLPQRSSQSSLQAIQGAQQRYPYSAFERHLLSFLKYLHDGLIKPDLAQVEEGRINIDGNELSEADSREMIRRMEL
;
A
#
# COMPACT_ATOMS: atom_id res chain seq x y z
N MET A 1 -47.15 17.78 7.20
CA MET A 1 -46.00 16.92 6.83
C MET A 1 -44.93 16.88 7.91
N MET A 2 -44.10 17.92 8.16
CA MET A 2 -43.05 17.80 9.20
C MET A 2 -43.61 17.72 10.64
N ARG A 3 -44.74 18.40 10.91
CA ARG A 3 -45.46 18.32 12.20
C ARG A 3 -46.25 17.01 12.41
N ASP A 4 -46.48 16.24 11.34
CA ASP A 4 -47.20 14.97 11.44
C ASP A 4 -46.24 13.85 11.86
N LEU A 5 -44.99 13.87 11.36
CA LEU A 5 -43.94 12.93 11.77
C LEU A 5 -43.52 13.10 13.23
N GLU A 6 -43.42 14.33 13.73
CA GLU A 6 -43.09 14.57 15.15
C GLU A 6 -44.19 14.05 16.08
N ARG A 7 -45.46 14.18 15.67
CA ARG A 7 -46.59 13.62 16.40
C ARG A 7 -46.63 12.10 16.33
N GLU A 8 -46.39 11.53 15.16
CA GLU A 8 -46.34 10.08 14.96
C GLU A 8 -45.20 9.44 15.77
N LEU A 9 -44.05 10.10 15.84
CA LEU A 9 -42.93 9.69 16.70
C LEU A 9 -43.27 9.78 18.19
N GLN A 10 -43.95 10.86 18.61
CA GLN A 10 -44.38 11.03 20.00
C GLN A 10 -45.44 10.00 20.40
N ASP A 11 -46.41 9.71 19.54
CA ASP A 11 -47.44 8.72 19.80
C ASP A 11 -46.82 7.31 19.89
N THR A 12 -45.87 6.98 19.00
CA THR A 12 -45.13 5.71 19.04
C THR A 12 -44.28 5.55 20.32
N LEU A 13 -43.67 6.64 20.80
CA LEU A 13 -42.89 6.65 22.06
C LEU A 13 -43.79 6.54 23.29
N THR A 14 -45.04 6.99 23.20
CA THR A 14 -46.01 6.94 24.31
C THR A 14 -46.64 5.55 24.42
N GLU A 15 -46.85 4.86 23.30
CA GLU A 15 -47.30 3.45 23.26
C GLU A 15 -46.24 2.44 23.73
N ALA A 16 -44.97 2.84 23.78
CA ALA A 16 -43.83 1.98 24.15
C ALA A 16 -43.57 1.90 25.67
N ARG A 17 -44.34 2.61 26.50
CA ARG A 17 -44.27 2.56 27.98
C ARG A 17 -45.30 1.58 28.53
N ASP A 18 -44.95 0.87 29.59
CA ASP A 18 -45.89 -0.02 30.25
C ASP A 18 -46.91 0.75 31.12
N GLY A 19 -47.88 0.03 31.70
CA GLY A 19 -48.95 0.61 32.51
C GLY A 19 -48.49 1.35 33.77
N ASN A 20 -47.20 1.30 34.12
CA ASN A 20 -46.59 2.05 35.22
C ASN A 20 -45.76 3.25 34.74
N GLY A 21 -45.69 3.48 33.43
CA GLY A 21 -44.90 4.57 32.84
C GLY A 21 -43.40 4.26 32.73
N GLU A 22 -43.00 3.01 32.96
CA GLU A 22 -41.61 2.57 32.75
C GLU A 22 -41.43 2.05 31.32
N SER A 23 -40.22 2.27 30.79
CA SER A 23 -39.88 1.93 29.40
C SER A 23 -39.60 0.43 29.28
N ARG A 24 -40.13 -0.24 28.23
CA ARG A 24 -39.86 -1.66 27.98
C ARG A 24 -38.36 -1.93 27.76
N ASP A 25 -37.81 -2.83 28.57
CA ASP A 25 -36.38 -3.15 28.76
C ASP A 25 -35.60 -3.76 27.57
N GLY A 26 -36.07 -3.55 26.33
CA GLY A 26 -35.42 -4.10 25.12
C GLY A 26 -35.05 -3.07 24.06
N LEU A 27 -35.70 -1.89 24.03
CA LEU A 27 -35.53 -0.91 22.95
C LEU A 27 -34.42 0.14 23.22
N LEU A 28 -33.96 0.24 24.47
CA LEU A 28 -32.96 1.24 24.88
C LEU A 28 -31.50 0.79 24.71
N ASN A 29 -31.21 -0.47 24.39
CA ASN A 29 -29.83 -0.88 24.11
C ASN A 29 -29.27 -0.26 22.82
N LEU A 30 -30.12 0.14 21.87
CA LEU A 30 -29.73 0.84 20.64
C LEU A 30 -29.71 2.37 20.79
N THR A 31 -30.21 2.90 21.91
CA THR A 31 -30.32 4.36 22.18
C THR A 31 -29.68 4.77 23.50
N ARG A 32 -29.01 3.85 24.20
CA ARG A 32 -28.15 4.19 25.33
C ARG A 32 -27.06 5.09 24.79
N ARG A 33 -27.19 6.38 25.10
CA ARG A 33 -26.07 7.32 25.01
C ARG A 33 -24.93 6.63 25.75
N MET A 34 -23.90 6.22 25.01
CA MET A 34 -22.69 5.69 25.63
C MET A 34 -22.14 6.84 26.47
N GLU A 35 -22.44 6.83 27.76
CA GLU A 35 -21.78 7.66 28.78
C GLU A 35 -20.37 7.09 29.01
N ASN A 36 -19.65 6.88 27.92
CA ASN A 36 -18.28 6.44 27.90
C ASN A 36 -17.45 7.70 27.81
N GLU A 37 -16.43 7.80 28.67
CA GLU A 37 -15.44 8.86 28.61
C GLU A 37 -14.90 8.92 27.17
N GLU A 38 -14.64 10.11 26.62
CA GLU A 38 -14.30 10.28 25.18
C GLU A 38 -13.16 9.35 24.70
N GLU A 39 -12.32 8.89 25.63
CA GLU A 39 -11.24 7.93 25.40
C GLU A 39 -11.75 6.50 25.17
N ASP A 40 -12.71 6.00 25.96
CA ASP A 40 -13.30 4.66 25.79
C ASP A 40 -14.01 4.53 24.43
N GLN A 41 -14.64 5.61 23.96
CA GLN A 41 -15.28 5.63 22.65
C GLN A 41 -14.26 5.65 21.51
N LEU A 42 -13.14 6.36 21.68
CA LEU A 42 -12.05 6.36 20.71
C LEU A 42 -11.48 4.96 20.54
N ASP A 43 -11.24 4.23 21.64
CA ASP A 43 -10.67 2.90 21.59
C ASP A 43 -11.56 1.93 20.82
N VAL A 44 -12.87 1.90 21.12
CA VAL A 44 -13.85 1.09 20.36
C VAL A 44 -13.85 1.45 18.88
N ASP A 45 -13.88 2.73 18.58
CA ASP A 45 -13.89 3.26 17.21
C ASP A 45 -12.62 2.87 16.42
N LEU A 46 -11.46 2.86 17.09
CA LEU A 46 -10.17 2.43 16.54
C LEU A 46 -10.11 0.91 16.35
N THR A 47 -10.63 0.12 17.29
CA THR A 47 -10.72 -1.34 17.17
C THR A 47 -11.59 -1.75 15.97
N ILE A 48 -12.72 -1.05 15.76
CA ILE A 48 -13.57 -1.26 14.58
C ILE A 48 -12.80 -0.92 13.30
N LEU A 49 -12.11 0.22 13.24
CA LEU A 49 -11.31 0.58 12.07
C LEU A 49 -10.27 -0.49 11.75
N ASP A 50 -9.52 -0.95 12.76
CA ASP A 50 -8.46 -1.93 12.58
C ASP A 50 -8.99 -3.26 12.04
N PHE A 51 -10.14 -3.71 12.54
CA PHE A 51 -10.87 -4.87 12.02
C PHE A 51 -11.27 -4.70 10.55
N LEU A 52 -11.89 -3.57 10.20
CA LEU A 52 -12.33 -3.31 8.84
C LEU A 52 -11.15 -3.27 7.86
N VAL A 53 -10.06 -2.60 8.24
CA VAL A 53 -8.84 -2.55 7.44
C VAL A 53 -8.26 -3.95 7.24
N TYR A 54 -8.22 -4.77 8.29
CA TYR A 54 -7.74 -6.15 8.20
C TYR A 54 -8.57 -6.97 7.21
N LYS A 55 -9.90 -6.99 7.36
CA LYS A 55 -10.81 -7.73 6.47
C LYS A 55 -10.79 -7.22 5.04
N ALA A 56 -10.74 -5.90 4.84
CA ALA A 56 -10.64 -5.32 3.50
C ALA A 56 -9.33 -5.73 2.82
N THR A 57 -8.22 -5.79 3.58
CA THR A 57 -6.92 -6.23 3.03
C THR A 57 -6.96 -7.70 2.62
N GLU A 58 -7.55 -8.57 3.46
CA GLU A 58 -7.74 -9.99 3.16
C GLU A 58 -8.55 -10.17 1.86
N LEU A 59 -9.66 -9.46 1.72
CA LEU A 59 -10.52 -9.52 0.53
C LEU A 59 -9.83 -9.03 -0.74
N VAL A 60 -8.95 -8.02 -0.67
CA VAL A 60 -8.16 -7.59 -1.82
C VAL A 60 -7.28 -8.73 -2.32
N PHE A 61 -6.67 -9.51 -1.43
CA PHE A 61 -5.86 -10.66 -1.82
C PHE A 61 -6.70 -11.81 -2.36
N GLU A 62 -7.86 -12.11 -1.76
CA GLU A 62 -8.79 -13.13 -2.25
C GLU A 62 -9.33 -12.78 -3.64
N TRP A 63 -9.75 -11.53 -3.83
CA TRP A 63 -10.18 -10.99 -5.12
C TRP A 63 -9.09 -11.13 -6.17
N ARG A 64 -7.85 -10.73 -5.85
CA ARG A 64 -6.74 -10.80 -6.81
C ARG A 64 -6.34 -12.24 -7.14
N ALA A 65 -6.55 -13.19 -6.22
CA ALA A 65 -6.33 -14.61 -6.44
C ALA A 65 -7.49 -15.32 -7.17
N SER A 66 -8.62 -14.64 -7.37
CA SER A 66 -9.78 -15.21 -8.07
C SER A 66 -9.50 -15.49 -9.55
N SER A 67 -10.31 -16.35 -10.16
CA SER A 67 -10.18 -16.70 -11.58
C SER A 67 -10.53 -15.56 -12.53
N ASP A 68 -11.23 -14.52 -12.04
CA ASP A 68 -11.63 -13.36 -12.84
C ASP A 68 -11.61 -12.06 -12.00
N PRO A 69 -10.42 -11.49 -11.76
CA PRO A 69 -10.27 -10.28 -10.96
C PRO A 69 -10.78 -9.03 -11.70
N TYR A 70 -11.24 -9.14 -12.95
CA TYR A 70 -11.60 -8.00 -13.80
C TYR A 70 -13.11 -7.71 -13.86
N ILE A 71 -13.93 -8.63 -13.33
CA ILE A 71 -15.40 -8.55 -13.35
C ILE A 71 -16.00 -8.39 -11.94
N SER A 72 -15.19 -8.55 -10.88
CA SER A 72 -15.69 -8.63 -9.51
C SER A 72 -15.45 -7.35 -8.71
N ASP A 73 -16.54 -6.76 -8.21
CA ASP A 73 -16.56 -5.62 -7.28
C ASP A 73 -16.34 -6.03 -5.80
N LEU A 74 -15.79 -7.24 -5.56
CA LEU A 74 -15.70 -7.83 -4.21
C LEU A 74 -15.06 -6.91 -3.14
N PRO A 75 -14.01 -6.11 -3.44
CA PRO A 75 -13.42 -5.21 -2.46
C PRO A 75 -14.29 -3.98 -2.13
N ASN A 76 -15.18 -3.55 -3.03
CA ASN A 76 -15.75 -2.20 -2.98
C ASN A 76 -16.51 -1.90 -1.71
N ALA A 77 -17.44 -2.76 -1.31
CA ALA A 77 -18.32 -2.47 -0.18
C ALA A 77 -17.52 -2.28 1.12
N LEU A 78 -16.55 -3.15 1.39
CA LEU A 78 -15.74 -3.09 2.60
C LEU A 78 -14.66 -2.02 2.54
N VAL A 79 -14.10 -1.74 1.36
CA VAL A 79 -13.14 -0.64 1.19
C VAL A 79 -13.85 0.71 1.32
N SER A 80 -15.02 0.91 0.69
CA SER A 80 -15.83 2.11 0.84
C SER A 80 -16.25 2.32 2.29
N MET A 81 -16.73 1.27 2.96
CA MET A 81 -17.09 1.35 4.38
C MET A 81 -15.88 1.71 5.26
N THR A 82 -14.71 1.16 4.96
CA THR A 82 -13.45 1.51 5.66
C THR A 82 -13.07 2.98 5.44
N ALA A 83 -13.22 3.49 4.21
CA ALA A 83 -12.93 4.88 3.87
C ALA A 83 -13.90 5.86 4.54
N ASP A 84 -15.20 5.53 4.55
CA ASP A 84 -16.24 6.29 5.23
C ASP A 84 -16.00 6.33 6.74
N TRP A 85 -15.67 5.18 7.34
CA TRP A 85 -15.33 5.08 8.75
C TRP A 85 -14.11 5.95 9.09
N ARG A 86 -13.04 5.88 8.29
CA ARG A 86 -11.85 6.72 8.49
C ARG A 86 -12.16 8.22 8.42
N THR A 87 -13.05 8.63 7.52
CA THR A 87 -13.50 10.03 7.40
C THR A 87 -14.28 10.47 8.63
N LEU A 88 -15.17 9.62 9.12
CA LEU A 88 -15.93 9.85 10.35
C LEU A 88 -15.01 10.00 11.57
N LEU A 89 -14.01 9.12 11.72
CA LEU A 89 -13.06 9.19 12.84
C LEU A 89 -12.21 10.45 12.81
N ARG A 90 -11.76 10.88 11.62
CA ARG A 90 -11.02 12.13 11.46
C ARG A 90 -11.83 13.33 11.97
N TYR A 91 -13.13 13.36 11.69
CA TYR A 91 -14.03 14.42 12.16
C TYR A 91 -14.31 14.32 13.66
N ARG A 92 -14.65 13.11 14.14
CA ARG A 92 -15.07 12.85 15.53
C ARG A 92 -13.94 13.03 16.54
N HIS A 93 -12.73 12.58 16.19
CA HIS A 93 -11.59 12.52 17.10
C HIS A 93 -10.50 13.54 16.76
N HIS A 94 -10.84 14.60 16.03
CA HIS A 94 -9.94 15.72 15.67
C HIS A 94 -8.59 15.29 15.08
N GLY A 95 -8.55 14.17 14.35
CA GLY A 95 -7.33 13.65 13.75
C GLY A 95 -6.31 13.07 14.75
N ARG A 96 -6.76 12.54 15.91
CA ARG A 96 -5.92 11.70 16.77
C ARG A 96 -5.24 10.60 15.95
N ARG A 97 -4.01 10.26 16.34
CA ARG A 97 -3.16 9.31 15.59
C ARG A 97 -3.59 7.87 15.89
N LEU A 98 -3.56 7.03 14.84
CA LEU A 98 -3.64 5.58 14.99
C LEU A 98 -2.41 5.07 15.73
N ASP A 99 -2.55 3.96 16.44
CA ASP A 99 -1.39 3.21 16.94
C ASP A 99 -0.52 2.70 15.76
N ASN A 100 0.69 2.24 16.06
CA ASN A 100 1.63 1.84 15.02
C ASN A 100 1.14 0.66 14.18
N ARG A 101 0.41 -0.30 14.78
CA ARG A 101 -0.07 -1.52 14.11
C ARG A 101 -1.25 -1.20 13.18
N ALA A 102 -2.26 -0.49 13.67
CA ALA A 102 -3.39 -0.01 12.88
C ALA A 102 -2.92 0.95 11.77
N ALA A 103 -1.97 1.84 12.06
CA ALA A 103 -1.35 2.69 11.05
C ALA A 103 -0.63 1.87 9.97
N PHE A 104 0.09 0.82 10.35
CA PHE A 104 0.72 -0.08 9.40
C PHE A 104 -0.31 -0.83 8.55
N ARG A 105 -1.34 -1.44 9.15
CA ARG A 105 -2.40 -2.14 8.40
C ARG A 105 -3.10 -1.20 7.43
N SER A 106 -3.35 0.05 7.83
CA SER A 106 -3.95 1.05 6.95
C SER A 106 -3.05 1.39 5.76
N ARG A 107 -1.72 1.52 5.97
CA ARG A 107 -0.76 1.69 4.88
C ARG A 107 -0.70 0.47 3.96
N LEU A 108 -0.78 -0.73 4.53
CA LEU A 108 -0.77 -1.98 3.77
C LEU A 108 -2.00 -2.07 2.86
N LEU A 109 -3.19 -1.79 3.40
CA LEU A 109 -4.43 -1.73 2.62
C LEU A 109 -4.31 -0.71 1.48
N GLN A 110 -3.86 0.51 1.80
CA GLN A 110 -3.69 1.56 0.80
C GLN A 110 -2.76 1.12 -0.34
N PHE A 111 -1.59 0.56 0.00
CA PHE A 111 -0.65 0.09 -1.00
C PHE A 111 -1.22 -1.06 -1.83
N ALA A 112 -1.86 -2.04 -1.18
CA ALA A 112 -2.46 -3.20 -1.83
C ALA A 112 -3.56 -2.77 -2.82
N LEU A 113 -4.44 -1.83 -2.43
CA LEU A 113 -5.48 -1.29 -3.30
C LEU A 113 -4.89 -0.59 -4.51
N VAL A 114 -4.00 0.39 -4.30
CA VAL A 114 -3.41 1.17 -5.40
C VAL A 114 -2.62 0.28 -6.35
N PHE A 115 -1.85 -0.68 -5.83
CA PHE A 115 -1.08 -1.60 -6.66
C PHE A 115 -1.96 -2.55 -7.48
N THR A 116 -2.97 -3.15 -6.85
CA THR A 116 -3.80 -4.17 -7.52
C THR A 116 -4.86 -3.58 -8.46
N HIS A 117 -5.35 -2.38 -8.18
CA HIS A 117 -6.34 -1.67 -9.00
C HIS A 117 -5.72 -0.66 -9.97
N ARG A 118 -4.39 -0.60 -10.05
CA ARG A 118 -3.63 0.29 -10.92
C ARG A 118 -4.13 0.30 -12.37
N PHE A 119 -4.57 -0.85 -12.85
CA PHE A 119 -5.10 -1.04 -14.21
C PHE A 119 -6.61 -1.28 -14.22
N HIS A 120 -7.38 -0.70 -13.30
CA HIS A 120 -8.84 -0.82 -13.25
C HIS A 120 -9.44 0.58 -13.07
N HIS A 121 -9.86 1.21 -14.18
CA HIS A 121 -10.23 2.64 -14.15
C HIS A 121 -11.67 2.92 -13.74
N ASP A 122 -12.52 1.89 -13.71
CA ASP A 122 -13.92 2.07 -13.32
C ASP A 122 -14.03 2.27 -11.78
N GLU A 123 -12.95 1.94 -11.04
CA GLU A 123 -12.84 1.99 -9.58
C GLU A 123 -11.47 2.51 -9.14
N THR A 124 -11.10 3.73 -9.56
CA THR A 124 -9.80 4.31 -9.22
C THR A 124 -9.74 4.78 -7.77
N TRP A 125 -8.87 4.14 -7.00
CA TRP A 125 -8.52 4.54 -5.63
C TRP A 125 -7.49 5.68 -5.57
N THR A 126 -7.21 6.33 -6.70
CA THR A 126 -6.28 7.46 -6.83
C THR A 126 -6.92 8.61 -7.60
N THR A 127 -6.68 9.85 -7.17
CA THR A 127 -7.05 11.06 -7.90
C THR A 127 -5.85 11.62 -8.68
N GLU A 128 -6.09 12.40 -9.73
CA GLU A 128 -5.01 13.09 -10.46
C GLU A 128 -4.14 13.95 -9.54
N GLU A 129 -4.76 14.64 -8.58
CA GLU A 129 -4.07 15.42 -7.54
C GLU A 129 -3.12 14.54 -6.72
N SER A 130 -3.61 13.42 -6.17
CA SER A 130 -2.78 12.49 -5.38
C SER A 130 -1.64 11.88 -6.19
N LEU A 131 -1.85 11.61 -7.49
CA LEU A 131 -0.80 11.11 -8.37
C LEU A 131 0.27 12.19 -8.63
N ASN A 132 -0.14 13.44 -8.78
CA ASN A 132 0.78 14.56 -8.94
C ASN A 132 1.60 14.79 -7.67
N GLU A 133 1.00 14.69 -6.49
CA GLU A 133 1.74 14.73 -5.21
C GLU A 133 2.81 13.63 -5.12
N LEU A 134 2.49 12.39 -5.51
CA LEU A 134 3.46 11.28 -5.55
C LEU A 134 4.58 11.52 -6.57
N ARG A 135 4.27 12.12 -7.71
CA ARG A 135 5.28 12.49 -8.72
C ARG A 135 6.21 13.59 -8.19
N GLU A 136 5.67 14.61 -7.52
CA GLU A 136 6.46 15.65 -6.88
C GLU A 136 7.33 15.12 -5.74
N GLN A 137 6.79 14.22 -4.90
CA GLN A 137 7.56 13.55 -3.85
C GLN A 137 8.75 12.79 -4.44
N ASN A 138 8.52 12.02 -5.51
CA ASN A 138 9.59 11.29 -6.20
C ASN A 138 10.66 12.21 -6.76
N LYS A 139 10.26 13.32 -7.38
CA LYS A 139 11.18 14.33 -7.89
C LYS A 139 12.02 14.93 -6.76
N SER A 140 11.37 15.35 -5.67
CA SER A 140 12.02 15.87 -4.46
C SER A 140 13.04 14.88 -3.89
N ARG A 141 12.68 13.59 -3.78
CA ARG A 141 13.62 12.53 -3.37
C ARG A 141 14.80 12.40 -4.32
N GLY A 142 14.58 12.45 -5.64
CA GLY A 142 15.64 12.40 -6.64
C GLY A 142 16.63 13.56 -6.51
N ASP A 143 16.11 14.77 -6.38
CA ASP A 143 16.89 16.00 -6.18
C ASP A 143 17.66 15.94 -4.86
N TYR A 144 17.00 15.53 -3.78
CA TYR A 144 17.65 15.25 -2.50
C TYR A 144 18.81 14.27 -2.69
N TRP A 145 18.57 13.11 -3.30
CA TRP A 145 19.59 12.08 -3.45
C TRP A 145 20.82 12.58 -4.20
N LYS A 146 20.59 13.34 -5.29
CA LYS A 146 21.63 13.93 -6.14
C LYS A 146 22.45 14.99 -5.43
N GLU A 147 21.82 15.88 -4.68
CA GLU A 147 22.50 16.98 -4.00
C GLU A 147 23.18 16.57 -2.71
N LYS A 148 22.59 15.60 -2.02
CA LYS A 148 22.82 15.40 -0.60
C LYS A 148 23.58 14.12 -0.26
N THR A 149 23.65 13.18 -1.19
CA THR A 149 24.35 11.92 -0.96
C THR A 149 25.65 11.86 -1.73
N ARG A 150 26.60 11.07 -1.23
CA ARG A 150 27.90 10.82 -1.91
C ARG A 150 27.83 9.64 -2.86
N HIS A 151 26.66 9.03 -3.02
CA HIS A 151 26.49 7.86 -3.87
C HIS A 151 26.57 8.28 -5.35
N PRO A 152 27.30 7.53 -6.19
CA PRO A 152 27.31 7.81 -7.61
C PRO A 152 25.89 7.62 -8.19
N PRO A 153 25.53 8.37 -9.26
CA PRO A 153 24.30 8.11 -9.99
C PRO A 153 24.32 6.68 -10.56
N ALA A 154 23.14 6.07 -10.66
CA ALA A 154 22.97 4.72 -11.21
C ALA A 154 23.40 4.67 -12.68
N LEU A 155 23.00 5.69 -13.45
CA LEU A 155 23.40 5.91 -14.83
C LEU A 155 24.37 7.10 -14.91
N ARG A 156 25.63 6.81 -15.26
CA ARG A 156 26.70 7.83 -15.40
C ARG A 156 26.73 8.48 -16.77
N HIS A 157 26.35 7.73 -17.80
CA HIS A 157 26.29 8.19 -19.18
C HIS A 157 24.84 8.06 -19.63
N PRO A 158 24.19 9.16 -20.05
CA PRO A 158 22.82 9.09 -20.54
C PRO A 158 22.73 8.12 -21.72
N PHE A 159 21.58 7.46 -21.86
CA PHE A 159 21.27 6.71 -23.08
C PHE A 159 21.29 7.65 -24.30
N ASP A 160 21.48 7.09 -25.49
CA ASP A 160 21.45 7.87 -26.72
C ASP A 160 20.05 8.45 -26.96
N GLN A 161 19.87 9.71 -26.53
CA GLN A 161 18.61 10.46 -26.57
C GLN A 161 18.13 10.78 -27.99
N HIS A 162 18.94 10.50 -29.02
CA HIS A 162 18.61 10.86 -30.39
C HIS A 162 18.36 9.64 -31.29
N ARG A 163 18.70 8.43 -30.83
CA ARG A 163 18.56 7.20 -31.63
C ARG A 163 17.63 6.16 -31.06
N GLU A 164 17.48 6.09 -29.74
CA GLU A 164 16.80 4.96 -29.08
C GLU A 164 15.59 5.37 -28.25
N PHE A 165 15.61 6.56 -27.67
CA PHE A 165 14.53 7.08 -26.83
C PHE A 165 14.21 8.54 -27.20
N PRO A 166 12.96 8.99 -27.03
CA PRO A 166 11.78 8.18 -26.68
C PRO A 166 11.44 7.19 -27.80
N LEU A 167 10.76 6.10 -27.43
CA LEU A 167 10.21 5.16 -28.42
C LEU A 167 9.10 5.83 -29.23
N ASP A 168 8.91 5.37 -30.46
CA ASP A 168 7.76 5.79 -31.25
C ASP A 168 6.43 5.28 -30.65
N ASP A 169 5.33 5.96 -30.98
CA ASP A 169 4.00 5.64 -30.44
C ASP A 169 3.55 4.21 -30.75
N GLY A 170 4.00 3.63 -31.87
CA GLY A 170 3.70 2.25 -32.25
C GLY A 170 4.38 1.26 -31.32
N ALA A 171 5.68 1.43 -31.08
CA ALA A 171 6.44 0.61 -30.14
C ALA A 171 5.91 0.74 -28.70
N LEU A 172 5.55 1.94 -28.25
CA LEU A 172 4.91 2.15 -26.94
C LEU A 172 3.58 1.41 -26.83
N PHE A 173 2.74 1.51 -27.87
CA PHE A 173 1.46 0.80 -27.93
C PHE A 173 1.65 -0.72 -27.90
N GLU A 174 2.59 -1.26 -28.66
CA GLU A 174 2.92 -2.69 -28.66
C GLU A 174 3.39 -3.16 -27.28
N ASN A 175 4.27 -2.41 -26.61
CA ASN A 175 4.76 -2.75 -25.27
C ASN A 175 3.61 -2.75 -24.24
N ARG A 176 2.73 -1.75 -24.28
CA ARG A 176 1.54 -1.66 -23.41
C ARG A 176 0.57 -2.82 -23.66
N ASN A 177 0.31 -3.15 -24.93
CA ASN A 177 -0.55 -4.28 -25.27
C ASN A 177 0.09 -5.63 -24.90
N GLY A 178 1.42 -5.73 -24.97
CA GLY A 178 2.20 -6.86 -24.47
C GLY A 178 2.01 -7.06 -22.97
N LEU A 179 2.12 -5.99 -22.18
CA LEU A 179 1.85 -6.04 -20.74
C LEU A 179 0.40 -6.46 -20.45
N ALA A 180 -0.57 -5.81 -21.10
CA ALA A 180 -1.99 -6.14 -20.92
C ALA A 180 -2.28 -7.62 -21.25
N SER A 181 -1.63 -8.16 -22.29
CA SER A 181 -1.75 -9.57 -22.66
C SER A 181 -1.09 -10.49 -21.63
N ALA A 182 0.09 -10.13 -21.10
CA ALA A 182 0.77 -10.90 -20.07
C ALA A 182 0.00 -10.95 -18.74
N LEU A 183 -0.86 -9.95 -18.49
CA LEU A 183 -1.78 -9.88 -17.36
C LEU A 183 -3.15 -10.54 -17.64
N ASN A 184 -3.33 -11.15 -18.82
CA ASN A 184 -4.61 -11.72 -19.25
C ASN A 184 -5.77 -10.70 -19.21
N MET A 185 -5.50 -9.42 -19.44
CA MET A 185 -6.53 -8.39 -19.41
C MET A 185 -7.51 -8.53 -20.59
N PRO A 186 -8.83 -8.46 -20.33
CA PRO A 186 -9.85 -8.44 -21.37
C PRO A 186 -9.64 -7.30 -22.37
N HIS A 187 -9.92 -7.53 -23.65
CA HIS A 187 -9.67 -6.55 -24.72
C HIS A 187 -10.29 -5.17 -24.47
N HIS A 188 -11.51 -5.12 -23.92
CA HIS A 188 -12.22 -3.87 -23.64
C HIS A 188 -11.59 -3.05 -22.49
N GLN A 189 -10.78 -3.69 -21.65
CA GLN A 189 -10.11 -3.11 -20.49
C GLN A 189 -8.65 -2.71 -20.77
N ARG A 190 -8.08 -3.10 -21.92
CA ARG A 190 -6.67 -2.80 -22.24
C ARG A 190 -6.37 -1.32 -22.44
N ARG A 191 -7.41 -0.50 -22.67
CA ARG A 191 -7.30 0.97 -22.74
C ARG A 191 -6.64 1.57 -21.50
N TRP A 192 -6.79 0.91 -20.35
CA TRP A 192 -6.28 1.33 -19.06
C TRP A 192 -4.74 1.33 -18.97
N VAL A 193 -4.08 0.36 -19.61
CA VAL A 193 -2.62 0.33 -19.71
C VAL A 193 -2.08 1.47 -20.59
N SER A 194 -2.95 2.11 -21.38
CA SER A 194 -2.59 3.24 -22.25
C SER A 194 -2.87 4.61 -21.62
N ASP A 195 -3.59 4.68 -20.50
CA ASP A 195 -3.82 5.93 -19.78
C ASP A 195 -2.68 6.21 -18.80
N VAL A 196 -1.60 6.80 -19.32
CA VAL A 196 -0.41 7.15 -18.53
C VAL A 196 -0.70 8.26 -17.51
N ALA A 197 -1.70 9.12 -17.76
CA ALA A 197 -2.02 10.24 -16.88
C ALA A 197 -2.79 9.77 -15.63
N GLY A 198 -3.81 8.93 -15.84
CA GLY A 198 -4.68 8.41 -14.78
C GLY A 198 -4.18 7.14 -14.09
N THR A 199 -3.21 6.43 -14.67
CA THR A 199 -2.64 5.22 -14.06
C THR A 199 -1.40 5.54 -13.23
N PRO A 200 -1.34 5.16 -11.93
CA PRO A 200 -0.09 5.28 -11.18
C PRO A 200 0.99 4.40 -11.83
N SER A 201 2.18 4.93 -12.09
CA SER A 201 3.32 4.10 -12.51
C SER A 201 3.99 3.42 -11.31
N LEU A 202 4.71 2.33 -11.53
CA LEU A 202 5.51 1.69 -10.49
C LEU A 202 6.55 2.66 -9.88
N HIS A 203 7.05 3.61 -10.66
CA HIS A 203 7.88 4.69 -10.13
C HIS A 203 7.15 5.51 -9.06
N CYS A 204 5.86 5.82 -9.29
CA CYS A 204 5.02 6.52 -8.31
C CYS A 204 4.79 5.69 -7.04
N LEU A 205 4.65 4.37 -7.17
CA LEU A 205 4.35 3.47 -6.06
C LEU A 205 5.58 3.06 -5.24
N LEU A 206 6.77 3.17 -5.81
CA LEU A 206 8.00 2.71 -5.18
C LEU A 206 8.27 3.35 -3.80
N PRO A 207 8.15 4.69 -3.60
CA PRO A 207 8.28 5.28 -2.27
C PRO A 207 7.28 4.72 -1.26
N LEU A 208 6.03 4.49 -1.67
CA LEU A 208 4.98 3.93 -0.80
C LEU A 208 5.34 2.52 -0.32
N PHE A 209 5.93 1.70 -1.20
CA PHE A 209 6.44 0.38 -0.82
C PHE A 209 7.58 0.47 0.22
N ILE A 210 8.51 1.40 0.03
CA ILE A 210 9.63 1.64 0.96
C ILE A 210 9.12 2.19 2.30
N GLU A 211 8.17 3.11 2.30
CA GLU A 211 7.56 3.63 3.53
C GLU A 211 6.75 2.56 4.28
N LEU A 212 5.98 1.73 3.56
CA LEU A 212 5.24 0.60 4.13
C LEU A 212 6.19 -0.36 4.86
N THR A 213 7.26 -0.76 4.19
CA THR A 213 8.24 -1.71 4.75
C THR A 213 9.04 -1.09 5.89
N ALA A 214 9.33 0.22 5.86
CA ALA A 214 9.94 0.91 6.99
C ALA A 214 9.00 1.04 8.19
N ALA A 215 7.69 1.15 7.95
CA ALA A 215 6.69 1.09 9.01
C ALA A 215 6.59 -0.33 9.62
N ARG A 216 6.82 -1.38 8.81
CA ARG A 216 6.87 -2.77 9.32
C ARG A 216 7.96 -2.98 10.35
N VAL A 217 9.15 -2.40 10.13
CA VAL A 217 10.30 -2.47 11.06
C VAL A 217 9.97 -1.84 12.42
N THR A 218 9.03 -0.89 12.47
CA THR A 218 8.70 -0.15 13.71
C THR A 218 7.67 -0.84 14.60
N LEU A 219 7.27 -2.08 14.30
CA LEU A 219 6.23 -2.79 15.05
C LEU A 219 6.73 -3.60 16.25
N ASP A 220 8.01 -3.44 16.62
CA ASP A 220 8.66 -4.08 17.78
C ASP A 220 8.44 -5.61 17.84
N ASP A 221 8.49 -6.27 16.69
CA ASP A 221 8.25 -7.72 16.54
C ASP A 221 9.35 -8.42 15.72
N ASP A 222 10.57 -7.90 15.83
CA ASP A 222 11.81 -8.43 15.25
C ASP A 222 11.81 -8.58 13.72
N TRP A 223 10.82 -8.03 13.00
CA TRP A 223 10.85 -8.02 11.55
C TRP A 223 11.97 -7.12 11.04
N LEU A 224 12.90 -7.72 10.28
CA LEU A 224 14.02 -7.02 9.65
C LEU A 224 14.08 -7.32 8.14
N PRO A 225 14.57 -6.37 7.33
CA PRO A 225 14.80 -6.58 5.91
C PRO A 225 15.75 -7.76 5.65
N THR A 226 15.26 -8.79 4.97
CA THR A 226 16.06 -9.96 4.56
C THR A 226 16.72 -9.75 3.20
N SER A 227 17.66 -10.63 2.82
CA SER A 227 18.22 -10.63 1.47
C SER A 227 17.15 -10.84 0.38
N GLU A 228 16.08 -11.59 0.67
CA GLU A 228 14.93 -11.76 -0.22
C GLU A 228 14.13 -10.46 -0.37
N TRP A 229 13.96 -9.70 0.71
CA TRP A 229 13.34 -8.39 0.64
C TRP A 229 14.15 -7.41 -0.21
N PHE A 230 15.49 -7.37 -0.01
CA PHE A 230 16.35 -6.53 -0.84
C PHE A 230 16.24 -6.92 -2.32
N ASP A 231 16.17 -8.22 -2.62
CA ASP A 231 15.95 -8.74 -3.97
C ASP A 231 14.64 -8.21 -4.58
N LEU A 232 13.52 -8.31 -3.84
CA LEU A 232 12.22 -7.79 -4.26
C LEU A 232 12.25 -6.27 -4.49
N ALA A 233 12.87 -5.50 -3.58
CA ALA A 233 13.03 -4.06 -3.73
C ALA A 233 13.83 -3.68 -4.99
N GLY A 234 14.90 -4.44 -5.28
CA GLY A 234 15.69 -4.28 -6.49
C GLY A 234 14.90 -4.67 -7.76
N GLN A 235 14.11 -5.73 -7.70
CA GLN A 235 13.22 -6.14 -8.79
C GLN A 235 12.14 -5.08 -9.05
N PHE A 236 11.58 -4.46 -8.00
CA PHE A 236 10.63 -3.35 -8.13
C PHE A 236 11.25 -2.18 -8.90
N MET A 237 12.45 -1.74 -8.52
CA MET A 237 13.18 -0.68 -9.24
C MET A 237 13.44 -1.07 -10.70
N LEU A 238 13.81 -2.32 -10.97
CA LEU A 238 13.98 -2.81 -12.33
C LEU A 238 12.69 -2.72 -13.15
N GLN A 239 11.55 -3.14 -12.59
CA GLN A 239 10.25 -3.06 -13.26
C GLN A 239 9.80 -1.61 -13.47
N ALA A 240 10.07 -0.73 -12.51
CA ALA A 240 9.79 0.69 -12.65
C ALA A 240 10.60 1.31 -13.82
N VAL A 241 11.88 0.97 -13.99
CA VAL A 241 12.64 1.43 -15.17
C VAL A 241 12.04 0.87 -16.47
N ILE A 242 11.74 -0.43 -16.52
CA ILE A 242 11.17 -1.05 -17.72
C ILE A 242 9.86 -0.36 -18.12
N GLU A 243 8.99 -0.10 -17.15
CA GLU A 243 7.73 0.61 -17.40
C GLU A 243 7.97 2.04 -17.89
N GLU A 244 8.80 2.82 -17.20
CA GLU A 244 9.02 4.22 -17.55
C GLU A 244 9.60 4.38 -18.97
N PHE A 245 10.55 3.53 -19.35
CA PHE A 245 11.22 3.62 -20.66
C PHE A 245 10.47 2.91 -21.79
N LEU A 246 9.91 1.71 -21.55
CA LEU A 246 9.26 0.93 -22.62
C LEU A 246 7.76 1.24 -22.76
N GLN A 247 7.10 1.74 -21.72
CA GLN A 247 5.64 1.96 -21.73
C GLN A 247 5.28 3.44 -21.61
N ASN A 248 5.99 4.22 -20.78
CA ASN A 248 5.69 5.65 -20.62
C ASN A 248 6.51 6.54 -21.57
N GLY A 249 7.49 5.97 -22.28
CA GLY A 249 8.29 6.69 -23.27
C GLY A 249 9.22 7.73 -22.67
N VAL A 250 9.61 7.58 -21.40
CA VAL A 250 10.60 8.45 -20.77
C VAL A 250 11.96 8.28 -21.44
N TYR A 251 12.73 9.37 -21.48
CA TYR A 251 14.08 9.41 -22.02
C TYR A 251 15.01 10.18 -21.07
N GLY A 252 16.32 9.98 -21.25
CA GLY A 252 17.34 10.62 -20.43
C GLY A 252 17.71 9.84 -19.17
N ALA A 253 18.58 10.44 -18.33
CA ALA A 253 19.17 9.77 -17.18
C ALA A 253 18.43 10.02 -15.87
N ASP A 254 17.67 11.11 -15.77
CA ASP A 254 17.10 11.57 -14.51
C ASP A 254 16.12 10.55 -13.94
N GLN A 255 15.17 10.06 -14.75
CA GLN A 255 14.20 9.06 -14.30
C GLN A 255 14.86 7.76 -13.84
N PHE A 256 15.84 7.26 -14.60
CA PHE A 256 16.60 6.07 -14.23
C PHE A 256 17.33 6.25 -12.88
N ASN A 257 17.97 7.40 -12.72
CA ASN A 257 18.68 7.75 -11.49
C ASN A 257 17.73 7.89 -10.30
N THR A 258 16.57 8.51 -10.49
CA THR A 258 15.56 8.69 -9.44
C THR A 258 14.91 7.36 -9.04
N VAL A 259 14.63 6.44 -9.97
CA VAL A 259 14.16 5.09 -9.64
C VAL A 259 15.14 4.39 -8.70
N PHE A 260 16.45 4.48 -8.98
CA PHE A 260 17.50 3.90 -8.14
C PHE A 260 18.01 4.82 -7.02
N ALA A 261 17.35 5.94 -6.73
CA ALA A 261 17.71 6.87 -5.66
C ALA A 261 17.22 6.38 -4.27
N PHE A 262 17.47 5.12 -3.96
CA PHE A 262 17.21 4.48 -2.67
C PHE A 262 18.48 3.83 -2.14
N GLY A 263 18.74 4.00 -0.84
CA GLY A 263 19.97 3.58 -0.17
C GLY A 263 20.19 4.38 1.10
N CYS A 264 21.40 4.34 1.67
CA CYS A 264 21.69 5.08 2.88
C CYS A 264 22.08 6.53 2.56
N PRO A 265 21.28 7.56 2.93
CA PRO A 265 21.58 8.96 2.62
C PRO A 265 22.70 9.55 3.50
N GLY A 266 23.21 8.81 4.49
CA GLY A 266 24.24 9.25 5.44
C GLY A 266 23.66 9.48 6.83
N ILE A 267 24.23 10.40 7.62
CA ILE A 267 23.76 10.76 8.98
C ILE A 267 23.22 12.19 9.09
N ASP A 268 23.53 13.05 8.12
CA ASP A 268 23.13 14.45 8.17
C ASP A 268 21.62 14.53 7.93
N ARG A 269 20.88 14.94 8.96
CA ARG A 269 19.43 15.17 8.88
C ARG A 269 19.17 16.64 8.58
N TRP A 270 18.20 16.90 7.70
CA TRP A 270 17.79 18.25 7.36
C TRP A 270 16.35 18.51 7.80
N ALA A 271 16.02 19.77 8.05
CA ALA A 271 14.73 20.16 8.64
C ALA A 271 13.53 19.80 7.75
N GLU A 272 13.72 19.68 6.44
CA GLU A 272 12.69 19.40 5.43
C GLU A 272 12.92 18.04 4.75
N GLU A 273 13.41 17.05 5.49
CA GLU A 273 13.64 15.70 4.94
C GLU A 273 12.32 14.98 4.61
N PRO A 274 12.13 14.51 3.37
CA PRO A 274 10.97 13.70 2.98
C PRO A 274 10.79 12.42 3.82
N SER A 275 9.55 11.97 3.98
CA SER A 275 9.21 10.78 4.79
C SER A 275 9.85 9.48 4.27
N ASP A 276 9.91 9.33 2.95
CA ASP A 276 10.56 8.21 2.26
C ASP A 276 12.08 8.18 2.49
N VAL A 277 12.72 9.33 2.69
CA VAL A 277 14.15 9.38 3.05
C VAL A 277 14.36 8.93 4.51
N THR A 278 13.44 9.25 5.42
CA THR A 278 13.46 8.68 6.77
C THR A 278 13.29 7.15 6.72
N ALA A 279 12.40 6.65 5.87
CA ALA A 279 12.23 5.23 5.62
C ALA A 279 13.51 4.57 5.06
N MET A 280 14.20 5.25 4.15
CA MET A 280 15.45 4.77 3.57
C MET A 280 16.55 4.54 4.62
N ARG A 281 16.69 5.44 5.60
CA ARG A 281 17.68 5.27 6.67
C ARG A 281 17.42 4.00 7.49
N ARG A 282 16.15 3.68 7.74
CA ARG A 282 15.78 2.47 8.49
C ARG A 282 16.07 1.18 7.73
N LEU A 283 15.83 1.19 6.42
CA LEU A 283 15.87 -0.03 5.62
C LEU A 283 17.23 -0.31 4.98
N PHE A 284 18.00 0.74 4.66
CA PHE A 284 19.17 0.60 3.80
C PHE A 284 20.49 1.04 4.44
N CYS A 285 20.49 1.69 5.60
CA CYS A 285 21.72 1.96 6.33
C CYS A 285 22.12 0.73 7.17
N ASP A 286 23.42 0.56 7.38
CA ASP A 286 23.94 -0.46 8.29
C ASP A 286 23.61 -0.08 9.74
N GLU A 287 23.08 -1.02 10.51
CA GLU A 287 22.69 -0.79 11.91
C GLU A 287 23.91 -0.46 12.80
N ASN A 288 25.05 -1.09 12.53
CA ASN A 288 26.28 -0.88 13.29
C ASN A 288 27.02 0.38 12.82
N ASN A 289 26.81 0.79 11.57
CA ASN A 289 27.39 2.00 11.02
C ASN A 289 26.37 2.78 10.15
N PRO A 290 25.57 3.66 10.77
CA PRO A 290 24.50 4.41 10.08
C PRO A 290 24.99 5.37 8.97
N ARG A 291 26.30 5.52 8.79
CA ARG A 291 26.90 6.28 7.68
C ARG A 291 27.08 5.42 6.43
N GLU A 292 27.06 4.11 6.57
CA GLU A 292 27.33 3.15 5.52
C GLU A 292 26.04 2.51 5.03
N GLN A 293 26.01 2.22 3.74
CA GLN A 293 24.91 1.48 3.14
C GLN A 293 25.07 0.00 3.44
N ASN A 294 23.97 -0.67 3.76
CA ASN A 294 23.90 -2.11 3.93
C ASN A 294 24.56 -2.81 2.71
N ARG A 295 25.44 -3.78 2.99
CA ARG A 295 26.25 -4.46 1.98
C ARG A 295 25.41 -5.29 1.02
N ASP A 296 24.39 -5.99 1.53
CA ASP A 296 23.49 -6.81 0.71
C ASP A 296 22.72 -5.92 -0.25
N TRP A 297 22.16 -4.81 0.26
CA TRP A 297 21.51 -3.83 -0.60
C TRP A 297 22.44 -3.29 -1.69
N THR A 298 23.69 -2.95 -1.34
CA THR A 298 24.68 -2.46 -2.30
C THR A 298 24.91 -3.44 -3.45
N ASN A 299 25.01 -4.75 -3.14
CA ASN A 299 25.19 -5.79 -4.14
C ASN A 299 23.95 -5.97 -5.01
N VAL A 300 22.76 -6.02 -4.39
CA VAL A 300 21.48 -6.19 -5.08
C VAL A 300 21.20 -5.01 -6.01
N LYS A 301 21.36 -3.78 -5.53
CA LYS A 301 21.18 -2.56 -6.31
C LYS A 301 22.09 -2.56 -7.54
N ARG A 302 23.38 -2.88 -7.37
CA ARG A 302 24.33 -2.95 -8.48
C ARG A 302 23.95 -4.02 -9.50
N ARG A 303 23.52 -5.20 -9.04
CA ARG A 303 23.09 -6.29 -9.92
C ARG A 303 21.92 -5.82 -10.80
N TYR A 304 20.86 -5.27 -10.21
CA TYR A 304 19.67 -4.85 -10.97
C TYR A 304 19.92 -3.66 -11.89
N ILE A 305 20.80 -2.72 -11.51
CA ILE A 305 21.28 -1.68 -12.43
C ILE A 305 21.97 -2.33 -13.63
N ASN A 306 22.91 -3.25 -13.40
CA ASN A 306 23.65 -3.90 -14.47
C ASN A 306 22.73 -4.67 -15.42
N GLU A 307 21.65 -5.28 -14.92
CA GLU A 307 20.68 -5.98 -15.78
C GLU A 307 20.02 -5.09 -16.82
N LEU A 308 19.91 -3.78 -16.56
CA LEU A 308 19.31 -2.78 -17.44
C LEU A 308 20.33 -2.07 -18.35
N LEU A 309 21.63 -2.30 -18.13
CA LEU A 309 22.70 -1.66 -18.91
C LEU A 309 23.26 -2.60 -19.97
N PRO A 310 23.73 -2.07 -21.13
CA PRO A 310 24.43 -2.85 -22.13
C PRO A 310 25.62 -3.61 -21.56
N GLN A 311 25.64 -4.94 -21.75
CA GLN A 311 26.73 -5.80 -21.30
C GLN A 311 27.83 -5.96 -22.36
N ARG A 312 27.52 -5.60 -23.61
CA ARG A 312 28.41 -5.68 -24.76
C ARG A 312 28.39 -4.36 -25.51
N SER A 313 29.52 -3.96 -26.09
CA SER A 313 29.64 -2.72 -26.87
C SER A 313 28.71 -2.67 -28.09
N SER A 314 28.27 -3.82 -28.59
CA SER A 314 27.34 -3.94 -29.72
C SER A 314 25.86 -3.89 -29.30
N GLN A 315 25.56 -3.95 -28.00
CA GLN A 315 24.19 -3.98 -27.50
C GLN A 315 23.72 -2.55 -27.23
N SER A 316 22.55 -2.18 -27.74
CA SER A 316 21.93 -0.89 -27.42
C SER A 316 21.33 -0.86 -26.01
N SER A 317 21.09 0.33 -25.47
CA SER A 317 20.38 0.49 -24.19
C SER A 317 18.96 -0.04 -24.29
N LEU A 318 18.27 0.20 -25.41
CA LEU A 318 16.95 -0.39 -25.67
C LEU A 318 16.99 -1.93 -25.64
N GLN A 319 17.96 -2.56 -26.31
CA GLN A 319 18.12 -4.02 -26.31
C GLN A 319 18.42 -4.56 -24.90
N ALA A 320 19.15 -3.82 -24.07
CA ALA A 320 19.41 -4.21 -22.69
C ALA A 320 18.13 -4.22 -21.85
N ILE A 321 17.32 -3.15 -21.92
CA ILE A 321 16.06 -3.04 -21.16
C ILE A 321 15.03 -4.06 -21.66
N GLN A 322 14.90 -4.27 -22.97
CA GLN A 322 14.05 -5.33 -23.53
C GLN A 322 14.52 -6.74 -23.10
N GLY A 323 15.83 -6.98 -23.09
CA GLY A 323 16.40 -8.23 -22.58
C GLY A 323 16.18 -8.43 -21.08
N ALA A 324 16.13 -7.35 -20.30
CA ALA A 324 15.75 -7.38 -18.89
C ALA A 324 14.27 -7.73 -18.72
N GLN A 325 13.36 -7.12 -19.49
CA GLN A 325 11.92 -7.42 -19.47
C GLN A 325 11.63 -8.90 -19.76
N GLN A 326 12.36 -9.52 -20.68
CA GLN A 326 12.21 -10.96 -20.96
C GLN A 326 12.68 -11.86 -19.82
N ARG A 327 13.78 -11.49 -19.15
CA ARG A 327 14.34 -12.28 -18.04
C ARG A 327 13.59 -12.08 -16.72
N TYR A 328 13.00 -10.90 -16.55
CA TYR A 328 12.23 -10.52 -15.38
C TYR A 328 10.80 -10.14 -15.83
N PRO A 329 9.94 -11.13 -16.13
CA PRO A 329 8.58 -10.86 -16.58
C PRO A 329 7.76 -10.20 -15.47
N TYR A 330 6.95 -9.20 -15.83
CA TYR A 330 6.11 -8.43 -14.89
C TYR A 330 5.21 -9.33 -14.05
N SER A 331 4.58 -10.36 -14.65
CA SER A 331 3.67 -11.26 -13.94
C SER A 331 4.34 -12.07 -12.82
N ALA A 332 5.64 -12.38 -12.96
CA ALA A 332 6.40 -13.02 -11.89
C ALA A 332 6.70 -12.03 -10.76
N PHE A 333 7.08 -10.80 -11.09
CA PHE A 333 7.26 -9.72 -10.13
C PHE A 333 5.97 -9.43 -9.36
N GLU A 334 4.85 -9.27 -10.05
CA GLU A 334 3.55 -8.99 -9.44
C GLU A 334 3.16 -10.08 -8.45
N ARG A 335 3.29 -11.36 -8.84
CA ARG A 335 3.01 -12.49 -7.95
C ARG A 335 3.91 -12.48 -6.72
N HIS A 336 5.20 -12.20 -6.89
CA HIS A 336 6.15 -12.12 -5.79
C HIS A 336 5.81 -10.98 -4.83
N LEU A 337 5.50 -9.80 -5.36
CA LEU A 337 5.09 -8.65 -4.55
C LEU A 337 3.79 -8.94 -3.79
N LEU A 338 2.77 -9.50 -4.44
CA LEU A 338 1.50 -9.86 -3.77
C LEU A 338 1.71 -10.91 -2.69
N SER A 339 2.54 -11.91 -2.93
CA SER A 339 2.91 -12.90 -1.92
C SER A 339 3.60 -12.25 -0.72
N PHE A 340 4.48 -11.27 -0.97
CA PHE A 340 5.15 -10.53 0.10
C PHE A 340 4.17 -9.65 0.88
N LEU A 341 3.26 -8.94 0.22
CA LEU A 341 2.23 -8.14 0.89
C LEU A 341 1.29 -9.01 1.73
N LYS A 342 0.93 -10.21 1.24
CA LYS A 342 0.15 -11.18 2.00
C LYS A 342 0.95 -11.71 3.20
N TYR A 343 2.24 -11.99 3.04
CA TYR A 343 3.12 -12.33 4.17
C TYR A 343 3.15 -11.23 5.23
N LEU A 344 3.21 -9.95 4.83
CA LEU A 344 3.14 -8.83 5.76
C LEU A 344 1.79 -8.76 6.51
N HIS A 345 0.69 -9.07 5.81
CA HIS A 345 -0.65 -9.11 6.40
C HIS A 345 -0.81 -10.25 7.39
N ASP A 346 -0.44 -11.47 6.97
CA ASP A 346 -0.57 -12.70 7.76
C ASP A 346 0.43 -12.74 8.93
N GLY A 347 1.56 -12.05 8.81
CA GLY A 347 2.62 -11.98 9.82
C GLY A 347 2.34 -11.03 10.99
N LEU A 348 1.16 -10.43 11.07
CA LEU A 348 0.73 -9.62 12.21
C LEU A 348 -0.30 -10.36 13.05
N ILE A 349 -0.28 -10.09 14.36
CA ILE A 349 -1.38 -10.47 15.26
C ILE A 349 -2.68 -9.92 14.68
N LYS A 350 -3.75 -10.72 14.64
CA LYS A 350 -5.04 -10.26 14.11
C LYS A 350 -5.65 -9.19 15.01
N PRO A 351 -6.47 -8.26 14.50
CA PRO A 351 -7.23 -7.34 15.35
C PRO A 351 -8.16 -8.11 16.30
N ASP A 352 -8.45 -7.55 17.48
CA ASP A 352 -9.23 -8.23 18.51
C ASP A 352 -10.61 -8.69 18.03
N LEU A 353 -11.31 -7.89 17.22
CA LEU A 353 -12.61 -8.29 16.67
C LEU A 353 -12.50 -9.45 15.67
N ALA A 354 -11.40 -9.56 14.92
CA ALA A 354 -11.19 -10.71 14.03
C ALA A 354 -10.88 -11.98 14.83
N GLN A 355 -10.14 -11.85 15.93
CA GLN A 355 -9.88 -12.95 16.87
C GLN A 355 -11.18 -13.46 17.53
N VAL A 356 -12.07 -12.53 17.93
CA VAL A 356 -13.39 -12.86 18.48
C VAL A 356 -14.28 -13.54 17.45
N GLU A 357 -14.32 -13.04 16.21
CA GLU A 357 -15.05 -13.66 15.10
C GLU A 357 -14.61 -15.13 14.86
N GLU A 358 -13.31 -15.40 15.00
CA GLU A 358 -12.72 -16.73 14.84
C GLU A 358 -12.82 -17.60 16.11
N GLY A 359 -13.29 -17.05 17.23
CA GLY A 359 -13.39 -17.72 18.53
C GLY A 359 -12.04 -18.06 19.17
N ARG A 360 -10.96 -17.34 18.82
CA ARG A 360 -9.59 -17.56 19.32
C ARG A 360 -9.01 -16.25 19.83
N ILE A 361 -9.02 -16.04 21.15
CA ILE A 361 -8.51 -14.81 21.74
C ILE A 361 -7.02 -14.99 22.11
N ASN A 362 -6.17 -14.15 21.51
CA ASN A 362 -4.77 -13.94 21.86
C ASN A 362 -4.66 -12.70 22.74
N ILE A 363 -4.24 -12.87 24.00
CA ILE A 363 -3.90 -11.75 24.89
C ILE A 363 -2.38 -11.68 24.97
N ASP A 364 -1.79 -10.59 24.51
CA ASP A 364 -0.34 -10.32 24.56
C ASP A 364 0.54 -11.43 23.95
N GLY A 365 0.06 -12.08 22.89
CA GLY A 365 0.79 -13.14 22.18
C GLY A 365 0.68 -14.53 22.80
N ASN A 366 -0.14 -14.71 23.85
CA ASN A 366 -0.50 -16.03 24.37
C ASN A 366 -1.90 -16.41 23.90
N GLU A 367 -2.00 -17.49 23.10
CA GLU A 367 -3.28 -18.05 22.68
C GLU A 367 -4.00 -18.63 23.89
N LEU A 368 -5.19 -18.10 24.21
CA LEU A 368 -6.11 -18.79 25.11
C LEU A 368 -6.60 -20.06 24.42
N SER A 369 -6.70 -21.16 25.17
CA SER A 369 -7.28 -22.39 24.62
C SER A 369 -8.70 -22.11 24.10
N GLU A 370 -9.17 -22.87 23.11
CA GLU A 370 -10.53 -22.67 22.55
C GLU A 370 -11.62 -22.74 23.64
N ALA A 371 -11.39 -23.56 24.68
CA ALA A 371 -12.28 -23.66 25.84
C ALA A 371 -12.25 -22.37 26.69
N ASP A 372 -11.06 -21.82 26.95
CA ASP A 372 -10.88 -20.60 27.73
C ASP A 372 -11.35 -19.35 26.98
N SER A 373 -11.13 -19.31 25.65
CA SER A 373 -11.64 -18.25 24.76
C SER A 373 -13.16 -18.23 24.74
N ARG A 374 -13.82 -19.40 24.62
CA ARG A 374 -15.29 -19.51 24.65
C ARG A 374 -15.88 -19.18 26.02
N GLU A 375 -15.21 -19.59 27.08
CA GLU A 375 -15.61 -19.26 28.45
C GLU A 375 -15.44 -17.76 28.73
N MET A 376 -14.39 -17.12 28.20
CA MET A 376 -14.20 -15.68 28.28
C MET A 376 -15.26 -14.92 27.49
N ILE A 377 -15.57 -15.32 26.25
CA ILE A 377 -16.66 -14.75 25.46
C ILE A 377 -18.00 -14.88 26.19
N ARG A 378 -18.27 -16.03 26.83
CA ARG A 378 -19.47 -16.21 27.66
C ARG A 378 -19.51 -15.28 28.88
N ARG A 379 -18.37 -14.98 29.48
CA ARG A 379 -18.27 -14.08 30.64
C ARG A 379 -18.38 -12.60 30.26
N MET A 380 -18.20 -12.26 28.99
CA MET A 380 -18.32 -10.88 28.48
C MET A 380 -19.77 -10.47 28.15
N GLU A 381 -20.76 -11.34 28.38
CA GLU A 381 -22.21 -11.07 28.15
C GLU A 381 -22.52 -10.34 26.82
N LEU A 382 -21.97 -10.85 25.70
CA LEU A 382 -22.42 -10.50 24.35
C LEU A 382 -23.69 -11.26 23.95
#